data_AF-A0A8T4JZ99-F1
#
_entry.id   AF-A0A8T4JZ99-F1
#
_cell.length_a   1.000
_cell.length_b   1.000
_cell.length_c   1.000
_cell.angle_alpha   90.00
_cell.angle_beta   90.00
_cell.angle_gamma   90.00
#
_symmetry.space_group_name_H-M   'P 1'
#
loop_
_entity.id
_entity.type
_entity.pdbx_description
1 polymer ?
#
loop_
_entity_poly.entity_id
_entity_poly.type
_entity_poly.pdbx_seq_one_letter_code
_entity_poly.pdbx_strand_id
1 'polypeptide(L)'
;MKEFTEKHHAYLVGRFYEALMRDYPEQAEHIFVMCTQRYAEQRGSRMAQRAIRDKKPLTFTTYREYGEWKNTETVKAEGCANSGETVSWSPDHVEKVYMCPWAAQFKEMGLQKCGTLYCKYVDKSLVLGFNPELVYEVPQSMHESGYCIQISRDANFSENQEFHKHAEYQKGFDYHCGHCYKTFREIISAILGTNGEEIAVFVLKQFEDDYGKEMADVLLSYKNVDFNLI
;
A
#
# COMPACT_ATOMS: atom_id res chain seq x y z
N MET A 1 -6.88 0.20 22.80
CA MET A 1 -6.00 -0.15 21.66
C MET A 1 -5.64 1.14 20.94
N LYS A 2 -4.35 1.40 20.68
CA LYS A 2 -3.94 2.51 19.81
C LYS A 2 -4.46 2.26 18.39
N GLU A 3 -4.94 3.30 17.71
CA GLU A 3 -5.39 3.18 16.32
C GLU A 3 -4.19 2.78 15.44
N PHE A 4 -4.33 1.71 14.65
CA PHE A 4 -3.41 1.43 13.56
C PHE A 4 -3.59 2.48 12.46
N THR A 5 -2.50 2.93 11.85
CA THR A 5 -2.52 3.99 10.84
C THR A 5 -1.66 3.65 9.64
N GLU A 6 -1.79 4.45 8.59
CA GLU A 6 -0.94 4.48 7.40
C GLU A 6 0.55 4.52 7.75
N LYS A 7 0.90 5.25 8.81
CA LYS A 7 2.27 5.36 9.30
C LYS A 7 2.80 4.02 9.82
N HIS A 8 1.99 3.24 10.54
CA HIS A 8 2.39 1.89 10.97
C HIS A 8 2.61 0.96 9.78
N HIS A 9 1.79 1.10 8.74
CA HIS A 9 1.97 0.34 7.50
C HIS A 9 3.28 0.73 6.79
N ALA A 10 3.54 2.03 6.64
CA ALA A 10 4.77 2.53 6.04
C ALA A 10 6.01 2.12 6.86
N TYR A 11 5.89 2.11 8.18
CA TYR A 11 6.94 1.63 9.09
C TYR A 11 7.31 0.18 8.80
N LEU A 12 6.32 -0.73 8.71
CA LEU A 12 6.58 -2.14 8.41
C LEU A 12 7.30 -2.31 7.07
N VAL A 13 6.82 -1.63 6.03
CA VAL A 13 7.46 -1.60 4.71
C VAL A 13 8.92 -1.12 4.82
N GLY A 14 9.15 -0.02 5.53
CA GLY A 14 10.48 0.54 5.77
C GLY A 14 11.41 -0.44 6.46
N ARG A 15 10.94 -1.11 7.51
CA ARG A 15 11.74 -2.09 8.27
C ARG A 15 12.11 -3.32 7.48
N PHE A 16 11.21 -3.85 6.65
CA PHE A 16 11.55 -4.93 5.73
C PHE A 16 12.63 -4.50 4.72
N TYR A 17 12.51 -3.30 4.15
CA TYR A 17 13.51 -2.77 3.25
C TYR A 17 14.88 -2.63 3.93
N GLU A 18 14.94 -2.03 5.12
CA GLU A 18 16.20 -1.88 5.88
C GLU A 18 16.86 -3.23 6.16
N ALA A 19 16.10 -4.22 6.64
CA ALA A 19 16.62 -5.54 6.97
C ALA A 19 17.13 -6.27 5.71
N LEU A 20 16.38 -6.22 4.61
CA LEU A 20 16.81 -6.79 3.33
C LEU A 20 18.09 -6.12 2.81
N MET A 21 18.16 -4.79 2.86
CA MET A 21 19.35 -4.04 2.43
C MET A 21 20.58 -4.33 3.29
N ARG A 22 20.39 -4.54 4.60
CA ARG A 22 21.47 -4.88 5.53
C ARG A 22 22.03 -6.28 5.26
N ASP A 23 21.15 -7.27 5.10
CA ASP A 23 21.54 -8.68 5.10
C ASP A 23 21.76 -9.25 3.69
N TYR A 24 21.08 -8.69 2.68
CA TYR A 24 21.07 -9.17 1.30
C TYR A 24 21.11 -8.04 0.25
N PRO A 25 22.07 -7.08 0.34
CA PRO A 25 22.07 -5.85 -0.47
C PRO A 25 21.98 -6.05 -1.98
N GLU A 26 22.53 -7.14 -2.52
CA GLU A 26 22.56 -7.42 -3.97
C GLU A 26 21.17 -7.79 -4.55
N GLN A 27 20.30 -8.40 -3.74
CA GLN A 27 18.98 -8.87 -4.17
C GLN A 27 17.82 -8.17 -3.43
N ALA A 28 18.13 -7.33 -2.44
CA ALA A 28 17.17 -6.67 -1.57
C ALA A 28 16.07 -5.92 -2.34
N GLU A 29 16.44 -5.10 -3.32
CA GLU A 29 15.45 -4.32 -4.09
C GLU A 29 14.53 -5.22 -4.91
N HIS A 30 15.03 -6.30 -5.53
CA HIS A 30 14.20 -7.23 -6.28
C HIS A 30 13.18 -7.95 -5.37
N ILE A 31 13.63 -8.43 -4.22
CA ILE A 31 12.77 -9.07 -3.22
C ILE A 31 11.72 -8.10 -2.70
N PHE A 32 12.15 -6.88 -2.34
CA PHE A 32 11.27 -5.84 -1.82
C PHE A 32 10.20 -5.41 -2.83
N VAL A 33 10.57 -5.26 -4.10
CA VAL A 33 9.63 -4.95 -5.18
C VAL A 33 8.62 -6.10 -5.32
N MET A 34 9.07 -7.36 -5.34
CA MET A 34 8.15 -8.51 -5.42
C MET A 34 7.16 -8.54 -4.24
N CYS A 35 7.63 -8.27 -3.02
CA CYS A 35 6.78 -8.17 -1.83
C CYS A 35 5.72 -7.07 -1.99
N THR A 36 6.15 -5.88 -2.44
CA THR A 36 5.28 -4.72 -2.66
C THR A 36 4.22 -5.00 -3.71
N GLN A 37 4.63 -5.57 -4.85
CA GLN A 37 3.74 -5.90 -5.95
C GLN A 37 2.69 -6.93 -5.51
N ARG A 38 3.12 -8.02 -4.87
CA ARG A 38 2.19 -9.07 -4.44
C ARG A 38 1.17 -8.58 -3.42
N TYR A 39 1.61 -7.82 -2.42
CA TYR A 39 0.72 -7.23 -1.42
C TYR A 39 -0.35 -6.37 -2.10
N ALA A 40 0.07 -5.50 -3.02
CA ALA A 40 -0.84 -4.62 -3.74
C ALA A 40 -1.79 -5.37 -4.69
N GLU A 41 -1.28 -6.34 -5.44
CA GLU A 41 -2.08 -7.17 -6.36
C GLU A 41 -3.15 -7.98 -5.64
N GLN A 42 -2.83 -8.55 -4.47
CA GLN A 42 -3.81 -9.25 -3.64
C GLN A 42 -4.97 -8.33 -3.24
N ARG A 43 -4.65 -7.09 -2.88
CA ARG A 43 -5.66 -6.07 -2.57
C ARG A 43 -6.49 -5.68 -3.80
N GLY A 44 -5.84 -5.44 -4.95
CA GLY A 44 -6.52 -5.19 -6.22
C GLY A 44 -7.46 -6.33 -6.62
N SER A 45 -7.00 -7.58 -6.50
CA SER A 45 -7.77 -8.78 -6.82
C SER A 45 -9.02 -8.91 -5.96
N ARG A 46 -8.92 -8.66 -4.64
CA ARG A 46 -10.10 -8.64 -3.77
C ARG A 46 -11.09 -7.54 -4.15
N MET A 47 -10.61 -6.35 -4.51
CA MET A 47 -11.47 -5.29 -5.04
C MET A 47 -12.22 -5.74 -6.30
N ALA A 48 -11.53 -6.41 -7.23
CA ALA A 48 -12.13 -6.94 -8.45
C ALA A 48 -13.15 -8.05 -8.17
N GLN A 49 -12.86 -8.98 -7.25
CA GLN A 49 -13.79 -10.04 -6.86
C GLN A 49 -15.10 -9.46 -6.30
N ARG A 50 -15.04 -8.41 -5.47
CA ARG A 50 -16.25 -7.74 -4.99
C ARG A 50 -17.00 -7.06 -6.14
N ALA A 51 -16.30 -6.36 -7.03
CA ALA A 51 -16.92 -5.74 -8.21
C ALA A 51 -17.61 -6.75 -9.13
N ILE A 52 -16.98 -7.90 -9.39
CA ILE A 52 -17.53 -9.00 -10.20
C ILE A 52 -18.76 -9.61 -9.52
N ARG A 53 -18.68 -9.90 -8.21
CA ARG A 53 -19.81 -10.42 -7.42
C ARG A 53 -21.02 -9.48 -7.54
N ASP A 54 -20.76 -8.18 -7.52
CA ASP A 54 -21.78 -7.13 -7.60
C ASP A 54 -22.15 -6.78 -9.06
N LYS A 55 -21.63 -7.53 -10.05
CA LYS A 55 -21.88 -7.38 -11.49
C LYS A 55 -21.49 -6.01 -12.06
N LYS A 56 -20.43 -5.40 -11.53
CA LYS A 56 -19.87 -4.13 -12.01
C LYS A 56 -18.76 -4.38 -13.04
N PRO A 57 -18.61 -3.50 -14.05
CA PRO A 57 -17.47 -3.54 -14.97
C PRO A 57 -16.19 -3.13 -14.24
N LEU A 58 -15.04 -3.67 -14.63
CA LEU A 58 -13.74 -3.37 -13.99
C LEU A 58 -13.06 -2.12 -14.61
N THR A 59 -13.70 -0.96 -14.45
CA THR A 59 -13.18 0.34 -14.94
C THR A 59 -12.48 1.11 -13.82
N PHE A 60 -11.82 2.22 -14.16
CA PHE A 60 -11.27 3.14 -13.15
C PHE A 60 -12.33 3.74 -12.22
N THR A 61 -13.59 3.91 -12.66
CA THR A 61 -14.68 4.35 -11.78
C THR A 61 -14.96 3.31 -10.70
N THR A 62 -15.19 2.06 -11.11
CA THR A 62 -15.41 0.95 -10.18
C THR A 62 -14.19 0.75 -9.26
N TYR A 63 -12.98 0.86 -9.80
CA TYR A 63 -11.75 0.81 -9.00
C TYR A 63 -11.75 1.84 -7.85
N ARG A 64 -12.13 3.10 -8.12
CA ARG A 64 -12.18 4.16 -7.09
C ARG A 64 -13.26 3.88 -6.05
N GLU A 65 -14.44 3.41 -6.47
CA GLU A 65 -15.58 3.09 -5.60
C GLU A 65 -15.32 1.87 -4.70
N TYR A 66 -14.55 0.89 -5.18
CA TYR A 66 -14.25 -0.35 -4.47
C TYR A 66 -12.98 -0.28 -3.60
N GLY A 67 -12.36 0.90 -3.48
CA GLY A 67 -11.13 1.09 -2.70
C GLY A 67 -11.25 0.68 -1.22
N GLU A 68 -10.36 -0.20 -0.76
CA GLU A 68 -10.42 -0.81 0.59
C GLU A 68 -9.98 0.07 1.77
N TRP A 69 -9.62 1.34 1.59
CA TRP A 69 -9.23 2.22 2.71
C TRP A 69 -9.62 3.69 2.52
N LYS A 70 -9.64 4.39 3.64
CA LYS A 70 -9.74 5.85 3.79
C LYS A 70 -8.76 6.32 4.86
N ASN A 71 -8.42 7.61 4.85
CA ASN A 71 -7.48 8.11 5.85
C ASN A 71 -7.99 7.89 7.28
N THR A 72 -7.09 7.48 8.18
CA THR A 72 -7.41 7.33 9.60
C THR A 72 -7.70 8.67 10.26
N GLU A 73 -8.43 8.65 11.37
CA GLU A 73 -8.74 9.90 12.09
C GLU A 73 -7.47 10.48 12.72
N THR A 74 -6.54 9.63 13.19
CA THR A 74 -5.23 10.09 13.67
C THR A 74 -4.46 10.87 12.61
N VAL A 75 -4.28 10.35 11.38
CA VAL A 75 -3.49 11.09 10.37
C VAL A 75 -4.21 12.35 9.89
N LYS A 76 -5.55 12.39 9.93
CA LYS A 76 -6.31 13.63 9.66
C LYS A 76 -6.07 14.67 10.74
N ALA A 77 -6.13 14.27 12.02
CA ALA A 77 -5.87 15.16 13.15
C ALA A 77 -4.44 15.72 13.14
N GLU A 78 -3.47 14.93 12.65
CA GLU A 78 -2.08 15.35 12.45
C GLU A 78 -1.88 16.27 11.22
N GLY A 79 -2.91 16.51 10.41
CA GLY A 79 -2.79 17.26 9.15
C GLY A 79 -1.95 16.53 8.10
N CYS A 80 -1.86 15.20 8.19
CA CYS A 80 -1.01 14.33 7.37
C CYS A 80 -1.82 13.40 6.44
N ALA A 81 -3.15 13.60 6.37
CA ALA A 81 -4.01 12.86 5.44
C ALA A 81 -3.59 13.09 3.98
N ASN A 82 -3.90 12.12 3.11
CA ASN A 82 -3.63 12.28 1.69
C ASN A 82 -4.39 13.50 1.16
N SER A 83 -3.67 14.42 0.51
CA SER A 83 -4.27 15.60 -0.10
C SER A 83 -3.53 15.97 -1.38
N GLY A 84 -4.30 16.48 -2.35
CA GLY A 84 -3.82 16.77 -3.68
C GLY A 84 -4.81 17.62 -4.46
N GLU A 85 -4.55 17.77 -5.75
CA GLU A 85 -5.45 18.40 -6.70
C GLU A 85 -5.59 17.55 -7.96
N THR A 86 -6.74 17.67 -8.63
CA THR A 86 -6.95 17.10 -9.96
C THR A 86 -6.49 18.10 -11.01
N VAL A 87 -5.55 17.68 -11.86
CA VAL A 87 -4.97 18.47 -12.95
C VAL A 87 -5.72 18.26 -14.26
N SER A 88 -6.21 17.04 -14.50
CA SER A 88 -6.97 16.67 -15.70
C SER A 88 -7.98 15.58 -15.34
N TRP A 89 -9.18 15.65 -15.91
CA TRP A 89 -10.23 14.64 -15.75
C TRP A 89 -10.31 13.62 -16.91
N SER A 90 -9.97 14.04 -18.14
CA SER A 90 -10.15 13.21 -19.35
C SER A 90 -9.25 13.70 -20.50
N PRO A 91 -8.79 12.82 -21.42
CA PRO A 91 -8.97 11.36 -21.44
C PRO A 91 -8.19 10.65 -20.33
N ASP A 92 -7.02 11.19 -20.00
CA ASP A 92 -6.22 10.77 -18.85
C ASP A 92 -6.62 11.57 -17.62
N HIS A 93 -6.88 10.86 -16.52
CA HIS A 93 -7.05 11.48 -15.22
C HIS A 93 -5.70 11.65 -14.54
N VAL A 94 -5.35 12.89 -14.19
CA VAL A 94 -4.06 13.26 -13.61
C VAL A 94 -4.28 13.94 -12.26
N GLU A 95 -3.70 13.38 -11.20
CA GLU A 95 -3.69 13.93 -9.85
C GLU A 95 -2.26 14.35 -9.45
N LYS A 96 -2.13 15.48 -8.76
CA LYS A 96 -0.93 15.82 -7.98
C LYS A 96 -1.20 15.59 -6.51
N VAL A 97 -0.36 14.81 -5.85
CA VAL A 97 -0.47 14.54 -4.41
C VAL A 97 0.63 15.30 -3.67
N TYR A 98 0.24 16.19 -2.76
CA TYR A 98 1.15 17.07 -2.01
C TYR A 98 1.41 16.57 -0.58
N MET A 99 0.48 15.81 -0.01
CA MET A 99 0.63 15.22 1.33
C MET A 99 0.32 13.73 1.30
N CYS A 100 1.14 12.95 2.00
CA CYS A 100 0.99 11.50 2.11
C CYS A 100 1.59 10.99 3.43
N PRO A 101 0.85 10.24 4.26
CA PRO A 101 1.34 9.75 5.54
C PRO A 101 2.42 8.68 5.37
N TRP A 102 2.42 7.92 4.27
CA TRP A 102 3.55 7.02 3.94
C TRP A 102 4.82 7.82 3.69
N ALA A 103 4.73 8.90 2.90
CA ALA A 103 5.90 9.70 2.59
C ALA A 103 6.45 10.41 3.82
N ALA A 104 5.57 10.91 4.70
CA ALA A 104 5.94 11.46 5.99
C ALA A 104 6.67 10.42 6.85
N GLN A 105 6.12 9.21 6.99
CA GLN A 105 6.75 8.15 7.77
C GLN A 105 8.12 7.74 7.22
N PHE A 106 8.24 7.53 5.90
CA PHE A 106 9.53 7.19 5.30
C PHE A 106 10.56 8.30 5.52
N LYS A 107 10.15 9.58 5.51
CA LYS A 107 11.04 10.70 5.84
C LYS A 107 11.46 10.69 7.30
N GLU A 108 10.53 10.44 8.23
CA GLU A 108 10.82 10.31 9.67
C GLU A 108 11.85 9.21 9.95
N MET A 109 11.81 8.11 9.18
CA MET A 109 12.75 6.99 9.28
C MET A 109 14.06 7.20 8.50
N GLY A 110 14.21 8.28 7.72
CA GLY A 110 15.36 8.45 6.83
C GLY A 110 15.41 7.48 5.64
N LEU A 111 14.25 6.94 5.23
CA LEU A 111 14.08 5.91 4.21
C LEU A 111 13.42 6.42 2.93
N GLN A 112 13.81 7.61 2.46
CA GLN A 112 13.25 8.21 1.23
C GLN A 112 13.46 7.32 0.00
N LYS A 113 14.61 6.63 -0.10
CA LYS A 113 14.88 5.67 -1.19
C LYS A 113 13.88 4.50 -1.17
N CYS A 114 13.59 3.96 0.01
CA CYS A 114 12.53 2.95 0.19
C CYS A 114 11.18 3.51 -0.28
N GLY A 115 10.86 4.73 0.15
CA GLY A 115 9.64 5.44 -0.25
C GLY A 115 9.50 5.58 -1.76
N THR A 116 10.53 6.04 -2.48
CA THR A 116 10.52 6.08 -3.96
C THR A 116 10.24 4.69 -4.54
N LEU A 117 10.97 3.67 -4.09
CA LEU A 117 10.85 2.33 -4.63
C LEU A 117 9.47 1.73 -4.39
N TYR A 118 8.94 1.85 -3.17
CA TYR A 118 7.61 1.37 -2.80
C TYR A 118 6.52 2.09 -3.59
N CYS A 119 6.52 3.43 -3.60
CA CYS A 119 5.51 4.24 -4.27
C CYS A 119 5.48 4.04 -5.78
N LYS A 120 6.63 3.73 -6.41
CA LYS A 120 6.71 3.40 -7.83
C LYS A 120 5.87 2.17 -8.21
N TYR A 121 5.72 1.21 -7.30
CA TYR A 121 5.08 -0.07 -7.62
C TYR A 121 3.72 -0.28 -6.95
N VAL A 122 3.48 0.25 -5.75
CA VAL A 122 2.29 -0.11 -4.96
C VAL A 122 0.98 0.18 -5.69
N ASP A 123 0.73 1.42 -6.13
CA ASP A 123 -0.56 1.79 -6.73
C ASP A 123 -0.74 1.15 -8.12
N LYS A 124 0.34 1.12 -8.92
CA LYS A 124 0.33 0.43 -10.22
C LYS A 124 -0.01 -1.05 -10.06
N SER A 125 0.59 -1.75 -9.10
CA SER A 125 0.37 -3.18 -8.90
C SER A 125 -1.00 -3.47 -8.32
N LEU A 126 -1.55 -2.53 -7.55
CA LEU A 126 -2.93 -2.60 -7.08
C LEU A 126 -3.91 -2.51 -8.26
N VAL A 127 -3.72 -1.55 -9.15
CA VAL A 127 -4.53 -1.44 -10.39
C VAL A 127 -4.38 -2.69 -11.25
N LEU A 128 -3.16 -3.21 -11.43
CA LEU A 128 -2.92 -4.46 -12.16
C LEU A 128 -3.67 -5.65 -11.56
N GLY A 129 -3.66 -5.79 -10.22
CA GLY A 129 -4.43 -6.82 -9.54
C GLY A 129 -5.94 -6.66 -9.68
N PHE A 130 -6.42 -5.42 -9.86
CA PHE A 130 -7.83 -5.13 -10.08
C PHE A 130 -8.27 -5.45 -11.53
N ASN A 131 -7.52 -4.94 -12.51
CA ASN A 131 -7.72 -5.22 -13.92
C ASN A 131 -6.40 -4.97 -14.68
N PRO A 132 -5.78 -6.00 -15.26
CA PRO A 132 -4.49 -5.87 -15.94
C PRO A 132 -4.54 -5.01 -17.22
N GLU A 133 -5.72 -4.76 -17.77
CA GLU A 133 -5.91 -3.90 -18.95
C GLU A 133 -5.92 -2.40 -18.58
N LEU A 134 -6.04 -2.05 -17.30
CA LEU A 134 -5.97 -0.65 -16.86
C LEU A 134 -4.51 -0.19 -16.71
N VAL A 135 -4.19 0.98 -17.25
CA VAL A 135 -2.83 1.54 -17.20
C VAL A 135 -2.76 2.67 -16.17
N TYR A 136 -1.97 2.45 -15.13
CA TYR A 136 -1.70 3.40 -14.06
C TYR A 136 -0.21 3.71 -13.94
N GLU A 137 0.13 4.99 -13.86
CA GLU A 137 1.51 5.46 -13.85
C GLU A 137 1.78 6.42 -12.69
N VAL A 138 2.98 6.32 -12.13
CA VAL A 138 3.51 7.25 -11.11
C VAL A 138 4.88 7.74 -11.59
N PRO A 139 4.93 8.66 -12.57
CA PRO A 139 6.19 9.09 -13.17
C PRO A 139 7.03 9.96 -12.22
N GLN A 140 6.45 10.46 -11.14
CA GLN A 140 7.10 11.36 -10.20
C GLN A 140 6.70 11.03 -8.76
N SER A 141 7.69 11.02 -7.86
CA SER A 141 7.54 10.76 -6.43
C SER A 141 7.81 12.01 -5.61
N MET A 142 6.98 12.28 -4.59
CA MET A 142 7.20 13.40 -3.67
C MET A 142 8.48 13.29 -2.84
N HIS A 143 9.06 12.09 -2.77
CA HIS A 143 10.38 11.87 -2.15
C HIS A 143 11.51 12.61 -2.89
N GLU A 144 11.31 12.97 -4.16
CA GLU A 144 12.33 13.56 -5.03
C GLU A 144 11.95 14.97 -5.52
N SER A 145 10.66 15.31 -5.58
CA SER A 145 10.18 16.55 -6.22
C SER A 145 9.12 17.34 -5.43
N GLY A 146 8.82 16.92 -4.19
CA GLY A 146 7.84 17.59 -3.32
C GLY A 146 6.37 17.26 -3.59
N TYR A 147 6.04 16.58 -4.69
CA TYR A 147 4.70 16.04 -4.96
C TYR A 147 4.75 14.80 -5.87
N CYS A 148 3.78 13.89 -5.74
CA CYS A 148 3.63 12.78 -6.68
C CYS A 148 2.76 13.20 -7.87
N ILE A 149 3.02 12.61 -9.03
CA ILE A 149 2.08 12.64 -10.17
C ILE A 149 1.48 11.25 -10.28
N GLN A 150 0.15 11.15 -10.28
CA GLN A 150 -0.59 9.91 -10.46
C GLN A 150 -1.45 10.02 -11.72
N ILE A 151 -1.30 9.07 -12.64
CA ILE A 151 -1.99 9.08 -13.94
C ILE A 151 -2.78 7.79 -14.09
N SER A 152 -4.10 7.92 -14.27
CA SER A 152 -4.98 6.83 -14.73
C SER A 152 -5.26 7.06 -16.21
N ARG A 153 -4.60 6.29 -17.07
CA ARG A 153 -4.70 6.46 -18.53
C ARG A 153 -6.07 6.03 -19.04
N ASP A 154 -6.61 6.80 -19.98
CA ASP A 154 -7.92 6.54 -20.59
C ASP A 154 -9.05 6.31 -19.55
N ALA A 155 -8.93 6.95 -18.38
CA ALA A 155 -9.93 6.87 -17.32
C ALA A 155 -11.26 7.51 -17.76
N ASN A 156 -11.19 8.52 -18.65
CA ASN A 156 -12.33 9.19 -19.26
C ASN A 156 -13.39 9.64 -18.22
N PHE A 157 -12.94 10.15 -17.07
CA PHE A 157 -13.85 10.64 -16.05
C PHE A 157 -14.56 11.91 -16.50
N SER A 158 -15.79 12.08 -16.02
CA SER A 158 -16.47 13.36 -16.15
C SER A 158 -15.80 14.41 -15.24
N GLU A 159 -15.87 15.68 -15.64
CA GLU A 159 -15.36 16.77 -14.81
C GLU A 159 -16.06 16.76 -13.44
N ASN A 160 -15.27 16.84 -12.37
CA ASN A 160 -15.74 16.79 -10.97
C ASN A 160 -16.54 15.52 -10.62
N GLN A 161 -16.28 14.39 -11.30
CA GLN A 161 -16.94 13.13 -10.98
C GLN A 161 -16.68 12.72 -9.53
N GLU A 162 -17.77 12.49 -8.78
CA GLU A 162 -17.70 11.97 -7.42
C GLU A 162 -17.59 10.44 -7.43
N PHE A 163 -16.79 9.91 -6.50
CA PHE A 163 -16.63 8.47 -6.30
C PHE A 163 -17.15 8.09 -4.91
N HIS A 164 -18.31 7.44 -4.86
CA HIS A 164 -18.90 7.00 -3.61
C HIS A 164 -18.33 5.65 -3.21
N LYS A 165 -17.37 5.65 -2.27
CA LYS A 165 -16.76 4.42 -1.78
C LYS A 165 -17.76 3.56 -1.00
N HIS A 166 -17.70 2.26 -1.24
CA HIS A 166 -18.41 1.25 -0.45
C HIS A 166 -17.80 1.13 0.96
N ALA A 167 -18.47 1.69 1.96
CA ALA A 167 -17.98 1.71 3.34
C ALA A 167 -17.79 0.29 3.91
N GLU A 168 -18.64 -0.64 3.52
CA GLU A 168 -18.60 -2.06 3.89
C GLU A 168 -17.36 -2.81 3.35
N TYR A 169 -16.70 -2.27 2.33
CA TYR A 169 -15.48 -2.85 1.75
C TYR A 169 -14.20 -2.23 2.31
N GLN A 170 -14.33 -1.14 3.08
CA GLN A 170 -13.19 -0.52 3.75
C GLN A 170 -12.72 -1.37 4.93
N LYS A 171 -11.40 -1.48 5.06
CA LYS A 171 -10.72 -2.19 6.15
C LYS A 171 -9.85 -1.21 6.94
N GLY A 172 -9.73 -1.45 8.25
CA GLY A 172 -8.84 -0.72 9.13
C GLY A 172 -7.37 -0.98 8.82
N PHE A 173 -6.48 -0.15 9.37
CA PHE A 173 -5.04 -0.33 9.14
C PHE A 173 -4.44 -1.48 9.94
N ASP A 174 -5.14 -2.01 10.94
CA ASP A 174 -4.81 -3.29 11.56
C ASP A 174 -4.81 -4.41 10.51
N TYR A 175 -5.84 -4.46 9.67
CA TYR A 175 -5.94 -5.41 8.55
C TYR A 175 -4.86 -5.17 7.50
N HIS A 176 -4.65 -3.92 7.07
CA HIS A 176 -3.65 -3.61 6.03
C HIS A 176 -2.22 -3.87 6.51
N CYS A 177 -1.91 -3.56 7.78
CA CYS A 177 -0.61 -3.89 8.37
C CYS A 177 -0.42 -5.40 8.51
N GLY A 178 -1.43 -6.14 8.96
CA GLY A 178 -1.40 -7.60 9.02
C GLY A 178 -1.21 -8.24 7.65
N HIS A 179 -1.90 -7.73 6.62
CA HIS A 179 -1.76 -8.14 5.23
C HIS A 179 -0.34 -7.89 4.71
N CYS A 180 0.19 -6.68 4.91
CA CYS A 180 1.55 -6.32 4.52
C CYS A 180 2.58 -7.25 5.20
N TYR A 181 2.52 -7.38 6.52
CA TYR A 181 3.45 -8.21 7.28
C TYR A 181 3.42 -9.67 6.82
N LYS A 182 2.24 -10.28 6.71
CA LYS A 182 2.09 -11.67 6.25
C LYS A 182 2.68 -11.85 4.86
N THR A 183 2.34 -10.97 3.91
CA THR A 183 2.75 -11.11 2.50
C THR A 183 4.26 -10.97 2.36
N PHE A 184 4.86 -9.98 3.03
CA PHE A 184 6.30 -9.78 3.01
C PHE A 184 6.99 -10.99 3.63
N ARG A 185 6.56 -11.43 4.83
CA ARG A 185 7.09 -12.64 5.48
C ARG A 185 7.04 -13.87 4.56
N GLU A 186 5.90 -14.14 3.93
CA GLU A 186 5.73 -15.32 3.06
C GLU A 186 6.68 -15.27 1.86
N ILE A 187 6.80 -14.13 1.19
CA ILE A 187 7.68 -13.99 0.01
C ILE A 187 9.15 -14.10 0.41
N ILE A 188 9.59 -13.34 1.41
CA ILE A 188 11.01 -13.38 1.78
C ILE A 188 11.41 -14.75 2.31
N SER A 189 10.52 -15.46 3.01
CA SER A 189 10.77 -16.83 3.49
C SER A 189 10.80 -17.83 2.34
N ALA A 190 9.96 -17.65 1.32
CA ALA A 190 10.01 -18.47 0.12
C ALA A 190 11.32 -18.29 -0.67
N ILE A 191 11.88 -17.07 -0.69
CA ILE A 191 13.10 -16.75 -1.45
C ILE A 191 14.37 -17.10 -0.66
N LEU A 192 14.40 -16.78 0.64
CA LEU A 192 15.60 -16.85 1.49
C LEU A 192 15.58 -18.01 2.50
N GLY A 193 14.52 -18.83 2.50
CA GLY A 193 14.33 -19.90 3.47
C GLY A 193 14.27 -19.38 4.91
N THR A 194 14.96 -20.07 5.82
CA THR A 194 15.04 -19.70 7.25
C THR A 194 15.51 -18.27 7.47
N ASN A 195 16.42 -17.77 6.63
CA ASN A 195 16.93 -16.40 6.79
C ASN A 195 15.85 -15.34 6.48
N GLY A 196 14.90 -15.65 5.61
CA GLY A 196 13.73 -14.80 5.37
C GLY A 196 12.79 -14.77 6.58
N GLU A 197 12.60 -15.91 7.23
CA GLU A 197 11.83 -15.99 8.48
C GLU A 197 12.50 -15.18 9.59
N GLU A 198 13.83 -15.23 9.71
CA GLU A 198 14.59 -14.42 10.67
C GLU A 198 14.41 -12.91 10.44
N ILE A 199 14.40 -12.46 9.17
CA ILE A 199 14.08 -11.07 8.83
C ILE A 199 12.65 -10.71 9.28
N ALA A 200 11.67 -11.58 9.01
CA ALA A 200 10.28 -11.31 9.41
C ALA A 200 10.12 -11.25 10.94
N VAL A 201 10.82 -12.10 11.69
CA VAL A 201 10.85 -12.06 13.15
C VAL A 201 11.53 -10.79 13.65
N PHE A 202 12.66 -10.40 13.05
CA PHE A 202 13.35 -9.15 13.38
C PHE A 202 12.43 -7.93 13.18
N VAL A 203 11.75 -7.84 12.04
CA VAL A 203 10.82 -6.73 11.76
C VAL A 203 9.66 -6.71 12.76
N LEU A 204 9.08 -7.86 13.08
CA LEU A 204 8.02 -7.95 14.09
C LEU A 204 8.51 -7.50 15.46
N LYS A 205 9.73 -7.87 15.84
CA LYS A 205 10.32 -7.47 17.12
C LYS A 205 10.54 -5.96 17.18
N GLN A 206 11.05 -5.34 16.11
CA GLN A 206 11.16 -3.88 16.03
C GLN A 206 9.80 -3.19 16.13
N PHE A 207 8.77 -3.74 15.49
CA PHE A 207 7.41 -3.23 15.61
C PHE A 207 6.86 -3.35 17.03
N GLU A 208 7.09 -4.48 17.71
CA GLU A 208 6.74 -4.69 19.11
C GLU A 208 7.46 -3.70 20.05
N ASP A 209 8.75 -3.46 19.82
CA ASP A 209 9.55 -2.57 20.67
C ASP A 209 9.04 -1.11 20.57
N ASP A 210 8.66 -0.66 19.38
CA ASP A 210 8.22 0.73 19.14
C ASP A 210 6.72 0.95 19.46
N TYR A 211 5.86 -0.04 19.19
CA TYR A 211 4.40 0.12 19.27
C TYR A 211 3.73 -0.75 20.35
N GLY A 212 4.46 -1.68 20.95
CA GLY A 212 4.00 -2.57 22.00
C GLY A 212 3.48 -3.92 21.51
N LYS A 213 3.56 -4.90 22.40
CA LYS A 213 3.16 -6.29 22.14
C LYS A 213 1.73 -6.45 21.65
N GLU A 214 0.76 -5.68 22.18
CA GLU A 214 -0.64 -5.78 21.76
C GLU A 214 -0.82 -5.52 20.25
N MET A 215 -0.09 -4.57 19.68
CA MET A 215 -0.16 -4.28 18.24
C MET A 215 0.59 -5.35 17.43
N ALA A 216 1.73 -5.85 17.92
CA ALA A 216 2.44 -6.94 17.27
C ALA A 216 1.59 -8.23 17.20
N ASP A 217 0.88 -8.56 18.29
CA ASP A 217 -0.03 -9.72 18.35
C ASP A 217 -1.18 -9.60 17.33
N VAL A 218 -1.66 -8.37 17.05
CA VAL A 218 -2.66 -8.13 15.99
C VAL A 218 -2.12 -8.50 14.61
N LEU A 219 -0.86 -8.17 14.28
CA LEU A 219 -0.28 -8.57 12.99
C LEU A 219 -0.27 -10.10 12.83
N LEU A 220 0.08 -10.82 13.90
CA LEU A 220 0.11 -12.28 13.92
C LEU A 220 -1.28 -12.93 13.84
N SER A 221 -2.33 -12.23 14.27
CA SER A 221 -3.70 -12.74 14.17
C SER A 221 -4.14 -13.01 12.72
N TYR A 222 -3.51 -12.34 11.75
CA TYR A 222 -3.78 -12.48 10.32
C TYR A 222 -3.06 -13.65 9.65
N LYS A 223 -2.24 -14.44 10.36
CA LYS A 223 -1.40 -15.50 9.77
C LYS A 223 -2.14 -16.53 8.92
N ASN A 224 -3.40 -16.80 9.24
CA ASN A 224 -4.23 -17.80 8.55
C ASN A 224 -5.22 -17.17 7.55
N VAL A 225 -5.19 -15.85 7.36
CA VAL A 225 -6.07 -15.16 6.43
C VAL A 225 -5.55 -15.35 5.00
N ASP A 226 -6.43 -15.83 4.12
CA ASP A 226 -6.17 -15.84 2.69
C ASP A 226 -6.48 -14.48 2.09
N PHE A 227 -5.44 -13.68 1.90
CA PHE A 227 -5.55 -12.36 1.28
C PHE A 227 -5.80 -12.41 -0.24
N ASN A 228 -5.88 -13.58 -0.87
CA ASN A 228 -6.23 -13.69 -2.28
C ASN A 228 -7.73 -13.71 -2.53
N LEU A 229 -8.57 -13.94 -1.51
CA LEU A 229 -10.01 -14.16 -1.66
C LEU A 229 -10.82 -13.20 -0.77
N ILE A 230 -12.09 -12.96 -1.14
CA ILE A 230 -13.04 -12.10 -0.40
C ILE A 230 -13.88 -12.84 0.63
#